data_AF-G2GWD7-F1
#
_entry.id   AF-G2GWD7-F1
#
_cell.length_a   1.000
_cell.length_b   1.000
_cell.length_c   1.000
_cell.angle_alpha   90.00
_cell.angle_beta   90.00
_cell.angle_gamma   90.00
#
_symmetry.space_group_name_H-M   'P 1'
#
loop_
_entity.id
_entity.type
_entity.pdbx_description
1 polymer ?
#
loop_
_entity_poly.entity_id
_entity_poly.type
_entity_poly.pdbx_seq_one_letter_code
_entity_poly.pdbx_strand_id
1 'polypeptide(L)'
;MTLYPQDGQSSPITFKKKDVEITGCKTLYKGFFTLKSYQLRHKLFDNKGMSNEIVREVLIRDHAVGLLPYDPLLDQVVLIEQLRIGAIEANEDNSPWLLEIIAGMIKTGENPEEVARREAREEAGIELKRCRPMLSYLASPGGDE
;
A
#
# COMPACT_ATOMS: atom_id res chain seq x y z
N MET A 1 -5.48 11.03 -9.73
CA MET A 1 -6.83 10.79 -9.16
C MET A 1 -6.62 10.35 -7.72
N THR A 2 -6.78 11.25 -6.76
CA THR A 2 -6.58 10.97 -5.32
C THR A 2 -7.76 10.16 -4.80
N LEU A 3 -7.50 9.04 -4.10
CA LEU A 3 -8.53 8.19 -3.47
C LEU A 3 -9.19 8.82 -2.23
N TYR A 4 -8.77 10.03 -1.85
CA TYR A 4 -9.41 10.81 -0.80
C TYR A 4 -10.34 11.83 -1.44
N PRO A 5 -11.64 11.84 -1.08
CA PRO A 5 -12.53 12.90 -1.49
C PRO A 5 -11.96 14.23 -1.00
N GLN A 6 -11.74 15.16 -1.94
CA GLN A 6 -11.65 16.57 -1.62
C GLN A 6 -13.04 17.01 -1.13
N ASP A 7 -13.09 17.87 -0.11
CA ASP A 7 -14.34 18.36 0.46
C ASP A 7 -15.28 18.86 -0.64
N GLY A 8 -16.46 18.22 -0.77
CA GLY A 8 -17.52 18.61 -1.71
C GLY A 8 -17.96 17.57 -2.75
N GLN A 9 -17.30 16.42 -2.89
CA GLN A 9 -17.73 15.36 -3.83
C GLN A 9 -18.50 14.25 -3.11
N SER A 10 -19.75 13.96 -3.53
CA SER A 10 -20.53 12.85 -2.98
C SER A 10 -19.85 11.52 -3.32
N SER A 11 -19.48 10.75 -2.30
CA SER A 11 -18.85 9.44 -2.50
C SER A 11 -19.82 8.48 -3.21
N PRO A 12 -19.36 7.71 -4.20
CA PRO A 12 -20.16 6.64 -4.81
C PRO A 12 -20.35 5.43 -3.86
N ILE A 13 -19.73 5.45 -2.68
CA ILE A 13 -19.75 4.35 -1.71
C ILE A 13 -20.90 4.58 -0.71
N THR A 14 -21.82 3.61 -0.63
CA THR A 14 -23.01 3.67 0.24
C THR A 14 -22.68 3.58 1.74
N PHE A 15 -21.78 2.67 2.11
CA PHE A 15 -21.45 2.37 3.51
C PHE A 15 -20.15 3.03 3.95
N LYS A 16 -20.07 3.39 5.23
CA LYS A 16 -18.93 4.06 5.86
C LYS A 16 -18.37 3.21 6.99
N LYS A 17 -17.26 3.65 7.58
CA LYS A 17 -16.62 2.98 8.74
C LYS A 17 -17.58 2.70 9.90
N LYS A 18 -18.56 3.57 10.15
CA LYS A 18 -19.59 3.39 11.19
C LYS A 18 -20.55 2.22 10.93
N ASP A 19 -20.58 1.71 9.70
CA ASP A 19 -21.43 0.59 9.28
C ASP A 19 -20.68 -0.76 9.41
N VAL A 20 -19.49 -0.74 10.00
CA VAL A 20 -18.68 -1.90 10.38
C VAL A 20 -18.52 -1.90 11.90
N GLU A 21 -18.82 -3.04 12.52
CA GLU A 21 -18.65 -3.29 13.94
C GLU A 21 -17.48 -4.27 14.13
N ILE A 22 -16.42 -3.86 14.83
CA ILE A 22 -15.33 -4.75 15.20
C ILE A 22 -15.64 -5.32 16.58
N THR A 23 -15.94 -6.62 16.64
CA THR A 23 -16.30 -7.33 17.87
C THR A 23 -15.07 -7.89 18.60
N GLY A 24 -13.95 -8.08 17.88
CA GLY A 24 -12.70 -8.56 18.47
C GLY A 24 -11.49 -8.30 17.59
N CYS A 25 -10.32 -8.21 18.21
CA CYS A 25 -9.04 -8.11 17.51
C CYS A 25 -7.94 -8.82 18.31
N LYS A 26 -7.28 -9.81 17.69
CA LYS A 26 -6.19 -10.59 18.28
C LYS A 26 -4.93 -10.45 17.42
N THR A 27 -3.77 -10.31 18.07
CA THR A 27 -2.48 -10.47 17.37
C THR A 27 -2.18 -11.96 17.23
N LEU A 28 -2.06 -12.44 16.00
CA LEU A 28 -1.72 -13.83 15.70
C LEU A 28 -0.20 -14.04 15.67
N TYR A 29 0.52 -13.05 15.12
CA TYR A 29 1.96 -13.06 15.02
C TYR A 29 2.53 -11.64 15.17
N LYS A 30 3.68 -11.53 15.82
CA LYS A 30 4.39 -10.25 16.01
C LYS A 30 5.90 -10.46 15.85
N GLY A 31 6.38 -10.16 14.65
CA GLY A 31 7.81 -10.14 14.31
C GLY A 31 8.15 -8.84 13.60
N PHE A 32 8.86 -8.92 12.47
CA PHE A 32 9.10 -7.77 11.60
C PHE A 32 7.78 -7.14 11.10
N PHE A 33 6.83 -7.98 10.70
CA PHE A 33 5.44 -7.59 10.47
C PHE A 33 4.54 -8.05 11.62
N THR A 34 3.37 -7.42 11.73
CA THR A 34 2.32 -7.83 12.68
C THR A 34 1.14 -8.42 11.91
N LEU A 35 0.72 -9.64 12.25
CA LEU A 35 -0.50 -10.25 11.72
C LEU A 35 -1.61 -10.17 12.76
N LYS A 36 -2.76 -9.61 12.40
CA LYS A 36 -3.93 -9.49 13.27
C LYS A 36 -5.12 -10.26 12.71
N SER A 37 -5.87 -10.92 13.58
CA SER A 37 -7.19 -11.46 13.30
C SER A 37 -8.25 -10.48 13.82
N TYR A 38 -9.13 -10.03 12.94
CA TYR A 38 -10.29 -9.21 13.27
C TYR A 38 -11.55 -10.06 13.21
N GLN A 39 -12.33 -10.01 14.29
CA GLN A 39 -13.73 -10.42 14.30
C GLN A 39 -14.58 -9.19 14.06
N LEU A 40 -15.45 -9.23 13.07
CA LEU A 40 -16.29 -8.10 12.71
C LEU A 40 -17.64 -8.51 12.14
N ARG A 41 -18.54 -7.55 12.11
CA ARG A 41 -19.81 -7.58 11.38
C ARG A 41 -19.92 -6.31 10.55
N HIS A 42 -20.64 -6.34 9.45
CA HIS A 42 -20.88 -5.16 8.63
C HIS A 42 -22.32 -5.10 8.13
N LYS A 43 -22.81 -3.92 7.76
CA LYS A 43 -24.13 -3.79 7.12
C LYS A 43 -24.20 -4.55 5.81
N LEU A 44 -25.36 -5.15 5.56
CA LEU A 44 -25.69 -5.84 4.31
C LEU A 44 -26.31 -4.86 3.30
N PHE A 45 -26.04 -5.08 2.01
CA PHE A 45 -26.54 -4.23 0.92
C PHE A 45 -28.07 -4.18 0.80
N ASP A 46 -28.76 -5.23 1.26
CA ASP A 46 -30.22 -5.31 1.26
C ASP A 46 -30.88 -4.47 2.37
N ASN A 47 -30.07 -3.77 3.18
CA ASN A 47 -30.49 -2.97 4.34
C ASN A 47 -31.28 -3.75 5.39
N LYS A 48 -31.24 -5.09 5.39
CA LYS A 48 -31.97 -5.93 6.36
C LYS A 48 -31.27 -6.06 7.70
N GLY A 49 -30.06 -5.52 7.84
CA GLY A 49 -29.32 -5.49 9.11
C GLY A 49 -27.82 -5.68 8.94
N MET A 50 -27.23 -6.32 9.95
CA MET A 50 -25.81 -6.65 10.01
C MET A 50 -25.57 -8.09 9.54
N SER A 51 -24.38 -8.35 9.02
CA SER A 51 -23.90 -9.70 8.74
C SER A 51 -23.80 -10.55 10.02
N ASN A 52 -23.64 -11.86 9.83
CA ASN A 52 -23.05 -12.73 10.85
C ASN A 52 -21.60 -12.28 11.15
N GLU A 53 -21.06 -12.73 12.27
CA GLU A 53 -19.66 -12.50 12.58
C GLU A 53 -18.77 -13.18 11.54
N ILE A 54 -17.80 -12.43 11.03
CA ILE A 54 -16.78 -12.92 10.10
C ILE A 54 -15.39 -12.65 10.69
N VAL A 55 -14.43 -13.47 10.26
CA VAL A 55 -13.03 -13.34 10.64
C VAL A 55 -12.19 -12.92 9.42
N ARG A 56 -11.28 -11.98 9.62
CA ARG A 56 -10.28 -11.58 8.62
C ARG A 56 -8.89 -11.51 9.25
N GLU A 57 -7.92 -12.13 8.60
CA GLU A 57 -6.51 -11.97 8.93
C GLU A 57 -5.96 -10.81 8.10
N VAL A 58 -5.25 -9.89 8.76
CA VAL A 58 -4.75 -8.68 8.14
C VAL A 58 -3.29 -8.50 8.54
N LEU A 59 -2.42 -8.51 7.54
CA LEU A 59 -1.02 -8.18 7.70
C LEU A 59 -0.88 -6.66 7.82
N ILE A 60 -0.43 -6.19 8.97
CA ILE A 60 -0.21 -4.78 9.25
C ILE A 60 1.16 -4.38 8.67
N ARG A 61 1.14 -3.47 7.70
CA ARG A 61 2.31 -2.85 7.10
C ARG A 61 2.17 -1.33 7.19
N ASP A 62 3.30 -0.65 7.39
CA ASP A 62 3.35 0.80 7.28
C ASP A 62 3.20 1.24 5.81
N HIS A 63 2.98 2.53 5.60
CA HIS A 63 2.88 3.10 4.27
C HIS A 63 4.24 3.11 3.56
N ALA A 64 4.22 3.05 2.24
CA ALA A 64 5.39 3.23 1.39
C ALA A 64 5.18 4.40 0.42
N VAL A 65 6.28 5.01 0.00
CA VAL A 65 6.32 5.93 -1.15
C VAL A 65 7.02 5.24 -2.30
N GLY A 66 6.45 5.39 -3.50
CA GLY A 66 7.08 4.99 -4.76
C GLY A 66 7.43 6.23 -5.58
N LEU A 67 8.53 6.15 -6.31
CA LEU A 67 9.06 7.20 -7.15
C LEU A 67 9.40 6.63 -8.52
N LEU A 68 8.85 7.22 -9.57
CA LEU A 68 9.23 6.94 -10.96
C LEU A 68 10.05 8.12 -11.49
N PRO A 69 11.40 8.05 -11.48
CA PRO A 69 12.23 9.08 -12.07
C PRO A 69 12.07 9.07 -13.59
N TYR A 70 11.87 10.26 -14.15
CA TYR A 70 11.73 10.47 -15.59
C TYR A 70 12.65 11.61 -16.03
N ASP A 71 13.48 11.36 -17.03
CA ASP A 71 14.27 12.38 -17.71
C ASP A 71 13.52 12.86 -18.97
N PRO A 72 12.99 14.10 -18.99
CA PRO A 72 12.23 14.62 -20.11
C PRO A 72 13.07 14.97 -21.35
N LEU A 73 14.40 15.06 -21.22
CA LEU A 73 15.28 15.35 -22.36
C LEU A 73 15.63 14.06 -23.11
N LEU A 74 15.82 12.97 -22.37
CA LEU A 74 16.16 11.66 -22.94
C LEU A 74 14.92 10.80 -23.21
N ASP A 75 13.77 11.20 -22.70
CA ASP A 75 12.52 10.43 -22.71
C ASP A 75 12.69 9.02 -22.12
N GLN A 76 13.31 8.97 -20.95
CA GLN A 76 13.69 7.72 -20.28
C GLN A 76 13.25 7.70 -18.83
N VAL A 77 13.02 6.49 -18.31
CA VAL A 77 12.77 6.23 -16.89
C VAL A 77 13.94 5.50 -16.27
N VAL A 78 14.14 5.72 -14.97
CA VAL A 78 15.11 4.96 -14.18
C VAL A 78 14.37 3.89 -13.37
N LEU A 79 14.81 2.65 -13.51
CA LEU A 79 14.37 1.51 -12.73
C LEU A 79 15.57 0.97 -11.94
N ILE A 80 15.29 0.27 -10.84
CA ILE A 80 16.29 -0.45 -10.06
C ILE A 80 16.02 -1.95 -10.14
N GLU A 81 17.07 -2.75 -10.02
CA GLU A 81 16.96 -4.21 -9.95
C GLU A 81 17.25 -4.66 -8.53
N GLN A 82 16.29 -5.37 -7.91
CA GLN A 82 16.42 -5.84 -6.53
C GLN A 82 15.93 -7.29 -6.38
N LEU A 83 16.60 -8.04 -5.51
CA LEU A 83 16.12 -9.36 -5.10
C LEU A 83 14.88 -9.20 -4.21
N ARG A 84 13.77 -9.78 -4.63
CA ARG A 84 12.55 -9.94 -3.83
C ARG A 84 12.33 -11.40 -3.52
N ILE A 85 12.75 -11.82 -2.33
CA ILE A 85 12.66 -13.24 -1.93
C ILE A 85 11.23 -13.79 -1.99
N GLY A 86 10.19 -12.97 -1.78
CA GLY A 86 8.80 -13.40 -1.92
C GLY A 86 8.40 -13.79 -3.34
N ALA A 87 9.17 -13.40 -4.36
CA ALA A 87 8.95 -13.80 -5.75
C ALA A 87 9.55 -15.18 -6.07
N ILE A 88 10.28 -15.81 -5.14
CA ILE A 88 10.90 -17.13 -5.38
C ILE A 88 9.87 -18.22 -5.71
N GLU A 89 8.66 -18.10 -5.16
CA GLU A 89 7.56 -19.07 -5.36
C GLU A 89 6.70 -18.76 -6.59
N ALA A 90 6.94 -17.66 -7.31
CA ALA A 90 6.02 -17.17 -8.32
C ALA A 90 6.04 -17.99 -9.63
N ASN A 91 7.21 -18.50 -10.06
CA ASN A 91 7.37 -19.47 -11.17
C ASN A 91 8.84 -19.94 -11.22
N GLU A 92 9.12 -21.22 -11.51
CA GLU A 92 10.48 -21.77 -11.64
C GLU A 92 11.29 -21.12 -12.76
N ASP A 93 10.61 -20.61 -13.80
CA ASP A 93 11.24 -19.96 -14.96
C ASP A 93 11.50 -18.45 -14.77
N ASN A 94 11.02 -17.84 -13.68
CA ASN A 94 11.15 -16.40 -13.44
C ASN A 94 12.23 -16.08 -12.40
N SER A 95 13.01 -15.04 -12.66
CA SER A 95 14.00 -14.54 -11.72
C SER A 95 13.33 -13.89 -10.49
N PRO A 96 13.80 -14.13 -9.26
CA PRO A 96 13.38 -13.37 -8.09
C PRO A 96 14.01 -11.96 -8.03
N TRP A 97 14.89 -11.62 -8.99
CA TRP A 97 15.31 -10.23 -9.23
C TRP A 97 14.25 -9.52 -10.07
N LEU A 98 13.68 -8.47 -9.52
CA LEU A 98 12.64 -7.69 -10.16
C LEU A 98 13.18 -6.32 -10.58
N LEU A 99 12.72 -5.85 -11.74
CA LEU A 99 12.82 -4.45 -12.10
C LEU A 99 11.70 -3.68 -11.42
N GLU A 100 12.07 -2.70 -10.59
CA GLU A 100 11.16 -1.95 -9.74
C GLU A 100 11.38 -0.45 -9.90
N ILE A 101 10.38 0.32 -9.46
CA ILE A 101 10.55 1.73 -9.19
C ILE A 101 11.30 1.92 -7.87
N ILE A 102 11.92 3.07 -7.68
CA ILE A 102 12.52 3.45 -6.40
C ILE A 102 11.41 3.54 -5.35
N ALA A 103 11.60 2.92 -4.19
CA ALA A 103 10.56 2.88 -3.17
C ALA A 103 11.12 2.77 -1.75
N GLY A 104 10.41 3.38 -0.80
CA GLY A 104 10.81 3.33 0.60
C GLY A 104 9.63 3.32 1.56
N MET A 105 9.84 2.70 2.71
CA MET A 105 8.88 2.73 3.82
C MET A 105 8.86 4.11 4.46
N ILE A 106 7.67 4.66 4.69
CA ILE A 106 7.47 5.94 5.35
C ILE A 106 7.37 5.68 6.85
N LYS A 107 8.32 6.20 7.64
CA LYS A 107 8.24 6.11 9.10
C LYS A 107 7.27 7.15 9.66
N THR A 108 6.86 6.96 10.91
CA THR A 108 5.94 7.88 11.59
C THR A 108 6.52 9.30 11.60
N GLY A 109 5.78 10.25 11.02
CA GLY A 109 6.15 11.66 10.98
C GLY A 109 7.03 12.07 9.80
N GLU A 110 7.46 11.15 8.94
CA GLU A 110 8.26 11.49 7.75
C GLU A 110 7.39 12.07 6.63
N ASN A 111 7.93 13.04 5.90
CA ASN A 111 7.31 13.54 4.68
C ASN A 111 7.57 12.55 3.52
N PRO A 112 6.53 12.09 2.79
CA PRO A 112 6.70 11.14 1.71
C PRO A 112 7.67 11.61 0.60
N GLU A 113 7.71 12.90 0.27
CA GLU A 113 8.63 13.43 -0.74
C GLU A 113 10.08 13.39 -0.25
N GLU A 114 10.32 13.68 1.02
CA GLU A 114 11.66 13.62 1.61
C GLU A 114 12.18 12.18 1.63
N VAL A 115 11.32 11.21 1.97
CA VAL A 115 11.62 9.78 1.88
C VAL A 115 11.97 9.41 0.45
N ALA A 116 11.14 9.77 -0.54
CA ALA A 116 11.41 9.46 -1.95
C ALA A 116 12.75 10.06 -2.45
N ARG A 117 13.09 11.28 -2.02
CA ARG A 117 14.37 11.92 -2.34
C ARG A 117 15.56 11.22 -1.69
N ARG A 118 15.40 10.73 -0.46
CA ARG A 118 16.42 9.95 0.23
C ARG A 118 16.65 8.61 -0.48
N GLU A 119 15.59 7.86 -0.76
CA GLU A 119 15.69 6.57 -1.46
C GLU A 119 16.29 6.74 -2.86
N ALA A 120 15.97 7.83 -3.58
CA ALA A 120 16.56 8.07 -4.90
C ALA A 120 18.09 8.17 -4.89
N ARG A 121 18.66 8.76 -3.82
CA ARG A 121 20.11 8.79 -3.62
C ARG A 121 20.66 7.44 -3.18
N GLU A 122 19.98 6.76 -2.27
CA GLU A 122 20.44 5.51 -1.66
C GLU A 122 20.38 4.33 -2.65
N GLU A 123 19.31 4.23 -3.43
CA GLU A 123 19.07 3.09 -4.33
C GLU A 123 19.61 3.30 -5.75
N ALA A 124 19.58 4.54 -6.26
CA ALA A 124 19.93 4.84 -7.65
C ALA A 124 21.04 5.90 -7.80
N GLY A 125 21.51 6.51 -6.71
CA GLY A 125 22.56 7.53 -6.76
C GLY A 125 22.17 8.82 -7.50
N ILE A 126 20.87 9.11 -7.62
CA ILE A 126 20.37 10.27 -8.38
C ILE A 126 19.83 11.39 -7.47
N GLU A 127 20.06 12.63 -7.88
CA GLU A 127 19.47 13.81 -7.24
C GLU A 127 18.23 14.27 -8.01
N LEU A 128 17.09 14.25 -7.32
CA LEU A 128 15.81 14.64 -7.92
C LEU A 128 15.67 16.15 -8.02
N LYS A 129 15.15 16.61 -9.16
CA LYS A 129 14.73 18.00 -9.35
C LYS A 129 13.31 18.22 -8.82
N ARG A 130 12.34 18.36 -9.73
CA ARG A 130 10.93 18.58 -9.41
C ARG A 130 10.27 17.23 -9.11
N CYS A 131 9.53 17.16 -8.00
CA CYS A 131 8.67 16.03 -7.68
C CYS A 131 7.21 16.44 -7.84
N ARG A 132 6.36 15.49 -8.26
CA ARG A 132 4.92 15.71 -8.38
C ARG A 132 4.17 14.48 -7.86
N PRO A 133 3.18 14.65 -6.96
CA PRO A 133 2.30 13.55 -6.57
C PRO A 133 1.51 13.00 -7.76
N MET A 134 1.49 11.67 -7.91
CA MET A 134 0.80 11.01 -9.03
C MET A 134 -0.46 10.26 -8.56
N LEU A 135 -0.28 9.24 -7.72
CA LEU A 135 -1.34 8.39 -7.20
C LEU A 135 -1.04 7.99 -5.75
N SER A 136 -2.09 7.72 -4.99
CA SER A 136 -2.03 6.98 -3.72
C SER A 136 -3.05 5.85 -3.82
N TYR A 137 -2.65 4.62 -3.47
CA TYR A 137 -3.46 3.43 -3.60
C TYR A 137 -3.18 2.42 -2.49
N LEU A 138 -4.11 1.48 -2.28
CA LEU A 138 -3.94 0.33 -1.39
C LEU A 138 -3.44 -0.84 -2.22
N ALA A 139 -2.29 -1.42 -1.86
CA ALA A 139 -1.66 -2.49 -2.65
C ALA A 139 -2.51 -3.78 -2.68
N SER A 140 -3.05 -4.19 -1.54
CA SER A 140 -3.91 -5.37 -1.41
C SER A 140 -4.90 -5.14 -0.25
N PRO A 141 -6.06 -4.50 -0.48
CA PRO A 141 -7.00 -4.16 0.59
C PRO A 141 -7.77 -5.38 1.15
N GLY A 142 -7.63 -6.56 0.52
CA GLY A 142 -8.27 -7.81 0.95
C GLY A 142 -7.53 -8.55 2.07
N GLY A 143 -6.21 -8.35 2.19
CA GLY A 143 -5.37 -9.06 3.16
C GLY A 143 -4.64 -10.29 2.60
N ASP A 144 -4.46 -10.36 1.27
CA ASP A 144 -3.91 -11.49 0.48
C ASP A 144 -4.80 -12.75 0.55
N GLU A 145 -5.32 -13.19 -0.60
CA GLU A 145 -6.30 -14.30 -0.72
C GLU A 145 -5.74 -15.68 -0.35
#